data_AF-A0A2E6HWA5-F1
#
_entry.id   AF-A0A2E6HWA5-F1
#
_cell.length_a   1.000
_cell.length_b   1.000
_cell.length_c   1.000
_cell.angle_alpha   90.00
_cell.angle_beta   90.00
_cell.angle_gamma   90.00
#
_symmetry.space_group_name_H-M   'P 1'
#
loop_
_entity.id
_entity.type
_entity.pdbx_description
1 polymer ?
#
loop_
_entity_poly.entity_id
_entity_poly.type
_entity_poly.pdbx_seq_one_letter_code
_entity_poly.pdbx_strand_id
1 'polypeptide(L)'
;MVASTGRSASLWVIQNRQPLLRKNISGELRFEPDDRRVAEGMLSDLIVPIVVGDGVAGNFNFTSRAPDIYTEEHLETAVAVADGVAAAARLFEIQRSKDSLEEQVTARASELEQANLKLKEEIAQRAQVEEELGDNERLLRSTIEATGDGILVVGANDRVILCNDRFKTLWQLPDHLFGSDSEKMLTFVKPQMKDPEAFERRL
;
A
#
# COMPACT_ATOMS: atom_id res chain seq x y z
N MET A 1 -34.96 34.40 -32.33
CA MET A 1 -34.73 32.98 -32.03
C MET A 1 -33.24 32.83 -31.80
N VAL A 2 -32.84 32.19 -30.70
CA VAL A 2 -31.62 32.46 -29.92
C VAL A 2 -30.32 32.33 -30.73
N ALA A 3 -29.64 33.47 -30.93
CA ALA A 3 -28.25 33.53 -31.36
C ALA A 3 -27.36 33.01 -30.22
N SER A 4 -26.81 31.81 -30.36
CA SER A 4 -25.70 31.35 -29.51
C SER A 4 -24.40 31.91 -30.07
N THR A 5 -24.11 33.17 -29.75
CA THR A 5 -22.81 33.79 -30.00
C THR A 5 -21.72 33.11 -29.15
N GLY A 6 -20.63 32.72 -29.81
CA GLY A 6 -19.32 32.61 -29.18
C GLY A 6 -18.76 31.21 -28.97
N ARG A 7 -18.38 30.51 -30.06
CA ARG A 7 -17.19 29.62 -30.21
C ARG A 7 -17.31 28.82 -31.52
N SER A 8 -16.21 28.26 -32.03
CA SER A 8 -16.15 27.57 -33.34
C SER A 8 -17.06 26.34 -33.43
N ALA A 9 -17.44 25.94 -34.65
CA ALA A 9 -18.23 24.73 -34.93
C ALA A 9 -17.65 23.47 -34.26
N SER A 10 -16.34 23.30 -34.32
CA SER A 10 -15.59 22.21 -33.69
C SER A 10 -15.78 22.17 -32.17
N LEU A 11 -15.84 23.32 -31.50
CA LEU A 11 -16.05 23.38 -30.06
C LEU A 11 -17.50 23.10 -29.68
N TRP A 12 -18.46 23.57 -30.49
CA TRP A 12 -19.86 23.23 -30.30
C TRP A 12 -20.07 21.72 -30.33
N VAL A 13 -19.45 21.01 -31.28
CA VAL A 13 -19.48 19.54 -31.36
C VAL A 13 -18.88 18.88 -30.12
N ILE A 14 -17.74 19.38 -29.61
CA ILE A 14 -17.12 18.86 -28.39
C ILE A 14 -18.04 19.04 -27.17
N GLN A 15 -18.63 20.23 -27.02
CA GLN A 15 -19.46 20.57 -25.86
C GLN A 15 -20.78 19.80 -25.84
N ASN A 16 -21.41 19.65 -27.01
CA ASN A 16 -22.72 19.02 -27.13
C ASN A 16 -22.63 17.51 -27.38
N ARG A 17 -21.43 17.00 -27.71
CA ARG A 17 -21.19 15.58 -28.06
C ARG A 17 -22.09 15.10 -29.19
N GLN A 18 -22.40 15.99 -30.11
CA GLN A 18 -23.28 15.73 -31.24
C GLN A 18 -22.56 16.07 -32.54
N PRO A 19 -22.75 15.27 -33.59
CA PRO A 19 -22.22 15.61 -34.89
C PRO A 19 -22.90 16.86 -35.45
N LEU A 20 -22.21 17.52 -36.37
CA LEU A 20 -22.67 18.71 -37.06
C LEU A 20 -22.42 18.55 -38.56
N LEU A 21 -23.50 18.53 -39.34
CA LEU A 21 -23.48 18.55 -40.79
C LEU A 21 -23.99 19.92 -41.26
N ARG A 22 -23.17 20.67 -41.98
CA ARG A 22 -23.57 21.93 -42.62
C ARG A 22 -23.36 21.86 -44.11
N LYS A 23 -24.47 21.85 -44.83
CA LYS A 23 -24.50 21.78 -46.29
C LYS A 23 -24.08 23.10 -46.94
N ASN A 24 -24.37 24.24 -46.32
CA ASN A 24 -23.95 25.55 -46.81
C ASN A 24 -23.68 26.53 -45.66
N ILE A 25 -22.40 26.71 -45.32
CA ILE A 25 -21.94 27.63 -44.27
C ILE A 25 -22.30 29.08 -44.61
N SER A 26 -22.22 29.48 -45.88
CA SER A 26 -22.51 30.87 -46.28
C SER A 26 -23.97 31.28 -46.05
N GLY A 27 -24.89 30.30 -46.08
CA GLY A 27 -26.31 30.50 -45.78
C GLY A 27 -26.66 30.30 -44.29
N GLU A 28 -25.71 29.81 -43.49
CA GLU A 28 -25.90 29.44 -42.09
C GLU A 28 -24.67 29.87 -41.27
N LEU A 29 -24.39 31.17 -41.28
CA LEU A 29 -23.33 31.78 -40.46
C LEU A 29 -23.72 31.69 -38.98
N ARG A 30 -23.20 30.68 -38.29
CA ARG A 30 -23.61 30.32 -36.92
C ARG A 30 -22.50 30.56 -35.90
N PHE A 31 -21.24 30.51 -36.32
CA PHE A 31 -20.07 30.59 -35.45
C PHE A 31 -19.13 31.72 -35.88
N GLU A 32 -18.39 32.30 -34.92
CA GLU A 32 -17.49 33.43 -35.16
C GLU A 32 -16.50 33.26 -36.34
N PRO A 33 -15.85 32.11 -36.56
CA PRO A 33 -14.91 31.97 -37.68
C PRO A 33 -15.59 31.72 -39.04
N ASP A 34 -16.92 31.59 -39.11
CA ASP A 34 -17.60 31.19 -40.34
C ASP A 34 -17.38 32.21 -41.47
N ASP A 35 -17.46 33.51 -41.18
CA ASP A 35 -17.23 34.57 -42.18
C ASP A 35 -15.86 34.44 -42.85
N ARG A 36 -14.82 34.21 -42.03
CA ARG A 36 -13.47 34.00 -42.53
C ARG A 36 -13.35 32.71 -43.33
N ARG A 37 -13.98 31.62 -42.88
CA ARG A 37 -13.96 30.32 -43.58
C ARG A 37 -14.63 30.40 -44.95
N VAL A 38 -15.75 31.11 -45.03
CA VAL A 38 -16.45 31.37 -46.30
C VAL A 38 -15.59 32.24 -47.22
N ALA A 39 -14.93 33.27 -46.69
CA ALA A 39 -13.98 34.09 -47.46
C ALA A 39 -12.77 33.28 -47.98
N GLU A 40 -12.32 32.25 -47.24
CA GLU A 40 -11.30 31.28 -47.65
C GLU A 40 -11.85 30.18 -48.59
N GLY A 41 -13.13 30.26 -48.95
CA GLY A 41 -13.81 29.38 -49.90
C GLY A 41 -14.37 28.09 -49.30
N MET A 42 -14.40 27.92 -47.97
CA MET A 42 -15.01 26.76 -47.33
C MET A 42 -16.52 26.93 -47.23
N LEU A 43 -17.27 26.07 -47.91
CA LEU A 43 -18.72 26.23 -48.08
C LEU A 43 -19.54 25.13 -47.42
N SER A 44 -18.97 23.96 -47.13
CA SER A 44 -19.67 22.92 -46.37
C SER A 44 -18.72 22.20 -45.41
N ASP A 45 -19.25 21.67 -44.32
CA ASP A 45 -18.49 20.82 -43.40
C ASP A 45 -19.34 19.72 -42.76
N LEU A 46 -18.62 18.70 -42.31
CA LEU A 46 -19.12 17.57 -41.55
C LEU A 46 -18.15 17.35 -40.40
N ILE A 47 -18.63 17.48 -39.17
CA ILE A 47 -17.82 17.38 -37.96
C ILE A 47 -18.46 16.34 -37.04
N VAL A 48 -17.73 15.30 -36.70
CA VAL A 48 -18.20 14.28 -35.75
C VAL A 48 -17.28 14.24 -34.52
N PRO A 49 -17.81 14.09 -33.29
CA PRO A 49 -16.98 13.97 -32.10
C PRO A 49 -16.33 12.57 -32.04
N ILE A 50 -15.09 12.49 -31.56
CA ILE A 50 -14.46 11.22 -31.17
C ILE A 50 -14.64 11.07 -29.66
N VAL A 51 -15.57 10.23 -29.24
CA VAL A 51 -15.97 10.10 -27.83
C VAL A 51 -15.27 8.90 -27.18
N VAL A 52 -14.37 9.16 -26.22
CA VAL A 52 -13.63 8.13 -25.48
C VAL A 52 -13.97 8.25 -24.00
N GLY A 53 -14.41 7.15 -23.40
CA GLY A 53 -14.90 7.17 -22.01
C GLY A 53 -16.13 8.05 -21.86
N ASP A 54 -16.11 8.85 -20.80
CA ASP A 54 -17.11 9.88 -20.53
C ASP A 54 -16.70 11.24 -21.12
N GLY A 55 -15.70 11.30 -22.01
CA GLY A 55 -15.13 12.52 -22.57
C GLY A 55 -15.09 12.54 -24.10
N VAL A 56 -14.82 13.72 -24.66
CA VAL A 56 -14.55 13.87 -26.10
C VAL A 56 -13.04 14.03 -26.29
N ALA A 57 -12.42 13.07 -26.94
CA ALA A 57 -10.98 13.09 -27.23
C ALA A 57 -10.64 14.13 -28.32
N GLY A 58 -11.60 14.43 -29.20
CA GLY A 58 -11.44 15.41 -30.26
C GLY A 58 -12.58 15.37 -31.25
N ASN A 59 -12.32 15.85 -32.46
CA ASN A 59 -13.28 15.88 -33.56
C ASN A 59 -12.63 15.35 -34.84
N PHE A 60 -13.45 14.69 -35.65
CA PHE A 60 -13.12 14.23 -36.98
C PHE A 60 -13.87 15.11 -37.96
N ASN A 61 -13.12 15.93 -38.70
CA ASN A 61 -13.66 17.05 -39.47
C ASN A 61 -13.39 16.85 -40.96
N PHE A 62 -14.42 17.07 -41.77
CA PHE A 62 -14.35 17.13 -43.22
C PHE A 62 -14.86 18.49 -43.67
N THR A 63 -14.13 19.14 -44.56
CA THR A 63 -14.46 20.49 -45.03
C THR A 63 -14.29 20.56 -46.53
N SER A 64 -15.25 21.15 -47.23
CA SER A 64 -15.25 21.27 -48.69
C SER A 64 -15.49 22.70 -49.12
N ARG A 65 -14.97 23.04 -50.30
CA ARG A 65 -15.25 24.30 -50.99
C ARG A 65 -16.50 24.26 -51.85
N ALA A 66 -17.13 23.10 -52.01
CA ALA A 66 -18.38 22.95 -52.74
C ALA A 66 -19.53 22.84 -51.73
N PRO A 67 -20.63 23.61 -51.90
CA PRO A 67 -21.81 23.47 -51.06
C PRO A 67 -22.54 22.15 -51.36
N ASP A 68 -23.28 21.65 -50.38
CA ASP A 68 -24.19 20.49 -50.47
C ASP A 68 -23.50 19.16 -50.86
N ILE A 69 -22.20 19.03 -50.57
CA ILE A 69 -21.42 17.81 -50.85
C ILE A 69 -21.59 16.72 -49.78
N TYR A 70 -21.84 17.10 -48.53
CA TYR A 70 -22.03 16.14 -47.44
C TYR A 70 -23.51 15.82 -47.25
N THR A 71 -23.82 14.54 -47.08
CA THR A 71 -25.17 13.99 -46.93
C THR A 71 -25.28 13.28 -45.58
N GLU A 72 -26.48 12.84 -45.21
CA GLU A 72 -26.67 12.04 -44.00
C GLU A 72 -25.92 10.69 -44.08
N GLU A 73 -25.82 10.09 -45.27
CA GLU A 73 -25.03 8.86 -45.46
C GLU A 73 -23.54 9.08 -45.19
N HIS A 74 -23.00 10.25 -45.61
CA HIS A 74 -21.63 10.64 -45.27
C HIS A 74 -21.47 10.85 -43.76
N LEU A 75 -22.48 11.42 -43.09
CA LEU A 75 -22.49 11.60 -41.63
C LEU A 75 -22.47 10.24 -40.92
N GLU A 76 -23.36 9.32 -41.29
CA GLU A 76 -23.43 7.97 -40.71
C GLU A 76 -22.08 7.24 -40.84
N THR A 77 -21.47 7.32 -42.02
CA THR A 77 -20.14 6.74 -42.27
C THR A 77 -19.07 7.38 -41.38
N ALA A 78 -19.06 8.72 -41.28
CA ALA A 78 -18.09 9.44 -40.45
C ALA A 78 -18.24 9.11 -38.96
N VAL A 79 -19.48 8.97 -38.47
CA VAL A 79 -19.76 8.55 -37.09
C VAL A 79 -19.22 7.15 -36.83
N ALA A 80 -19.50 6.19 -37.72
CA ALA A 80 -19.00 4.82 -37.60
C ALA A 80 -17.46 4.77 -37.55
N VAL A 81 -16.78 5.58 -38.37
CA VAL A 81 -15.32 5.69 -38.34
C VAL A 81 -14.83 6.30 -37.02
N ALA A 82 -15.45 7.38 -36.55
CA ALA A 82 -15.09 8.03 -35.28
C ALA A 82 -15.28 7.10 -34.08
N ASP A 83 -16.36 6.31 -34.06
CA ASP A 83 -16.62 5.29 -33.03
C ASP A 83 -15.55 4.18 -33.06
N GLY A 84 -15.16 3.72 -34.26
CA GLY A 84 -14.07 2.76 -34.42
C GLY A 84 -12.73 3.28 -33.89
N VAL A 85 -12.39 4.54 -34.20
CA VAL A 85 -11.18 5.21 -33.68
C VAL A 85 -11.25 5.32 -32.15
N ALA A 86 -12.39 5.71 -31.60
CA ALA A 86 -12.59 5.81 -30.16
C ALA A 86 -12.44 4.46 -29.44
N ALA A 87 -13.00 3.39 -30.02
CA ALA A 87 -12.88 2.04 -29.50
C ALA A 87 -11.41 1.56 -29.50
N ALA A 88 -10.68 1.81 -30.59
CA ALA A 88 -9.27 1.47 -30.69
C ALA A 88 -8.41 2.22 -29.65
N ALA A 89 -8.67 3.51 -29.45
CA ALA A 89 -7.98 4.31 -28.43
C ALA A 89 -8.21 3.74 -27.01
N ARG A 90 -9.47 3.44 -26.67
CA ARG A 90 -9.82 2.84 -25.37
C ARG A 90 -9.18 1.48 -25.16
N LEU A 91 -9.16 0.62 -26.19
CA LEU A 91 -8.53 -0.69 -26.12
C LEU A 91 -7.02 -0.58 -25.83
N PHE A 92 -6.35 0.37 -26.48
CA PHE A 92 -4.94 0.64 -26.26
C PHE A 92 -4.65 1.11 -24.83
N GLU A 93 -5.47 2.00 -24.27
CA GLU A 93 -5.35 2.45 -22.88
C GLU A 93 -5.51 1.29 -21.89
N ILE A 94 -6.54 0.45 -22.09
CA ILE A 94 -6.80 -0.72 -21.25
C ILE A 94 -5.62 -1.70 -21.32
N GLN A 95 -5.11 -2.00 -22.52
CA GLN A 95 -4.00 -2.93 -22.68
C GLN A 95 -2.74 -2.41 -21.97
N ARG A 96 -2.41 -1.13 -22.15
CA ARG A 96 -1.25 -0.52 -21.49
C ARG A 96 -1.38 -0.53 -19.97
N SER A 97 -2.58 -0.26 -19.46
CA SER A 97 -2.83 -0.31 -18.01
C SER A 97 -2.72 -1.74 -17.48
N LYS A 98 -3.19 -2.73 -18.23
CA LYS A 98 -3.06 -4.15 -17.87
C LYS A 98 -1.59 -4.56 -17.81
N ASP A 99 -0.82 -4.26 -18.84
CA ASP A 99 0.60 -4.63 -18.91
C ASP A 99 1.39 -4.03 -17.72
N SER A 100 1.13 -2.77 -17.39
CA SER A 100 1.77 -2.11 -16.24
C SER A 100 1.34 -2.73 -14.90
N LEU A 101 0.08 -3.15 -14.77
CA LEU A 101 -0.39 -3.81 -13.56
C LEU A 101 0.22 -5.22 -13.40
N GLU A 102 0.34 -5.98 -14.48
CA GLU A 102 0.99 -7.29 -14.49
C GLU A 102 2.48 -7.20 -14.09
N GLU A 103 3.19 -6.18 -14.57
CA GLU A 103 4.57 -5.90 -14.18
C GLU A 103 4.67 -5.57 -12.68
N GLN A 104 3.78 -4.72 -12.16
CA GLN A 104 3.74 -4.39 -10.74
C GLN A 104 3.42 -5.61 -9.86
N VAL A 105 2.47 -6.46 -10.28
CA VAL A 105 2.12 -7.70 -9.56
C VAL A 105 3.34 -8.61 -9.48
N THR A 106 4.07 -8.75 -10.59
CA THR A 106 5.27 -9.60 -10.65
C THR A 106 6.39 -9.06 -9.75
N ALA A 107 6.65 -7.75 -9.80
CA ALA A 107 7.64 -7.11 -8.95
C ALA A 107 7.31 -7.28 -7.46
N ARG A 108 6.06 -7.01 -7.07
CA ARG A 108 5.59 -7.18 -5.68
C ARG A 108 5.63 -8.62 -5.20
N ALA A 109 5.31 -9.58 -6.06
CA ALA A 109 5.40 -11.00 -5.73
C ALA A 109 6.85 -11.40 -5.39
N SER A 110 7.81 -10.94 -6.20
CA SER A 110 9.24 -11.16 -5.96
C SER A 110 9.72 -10.50 -4.65
N GLU A 111 9.34 -9.24 -4.40
CA GLU A 111 9.65 -8.55 -3.14
C GLU A 111 9.10 -9.31 -1.92
N LEU A 112 7.86 -9.78 -1.99
CA LEU A 112 7.22 -10.53 -0.91
C LEU A 112 7.88 -11.88 -0.68
N GLU A 113 8.28 -12.58 -1.75
CA GLU A 113 8.99 -13.84 -1.64
C GLU A 113 10.34 -13.65 -0.93
N GLN A 114 11.11 -12.63 -1.32
CA GLN A 114 12.37 -12.30 -0.67
C GLN A 114 12.18 -11.91 0.81
N ALA A 115 11.20 -11.07 1.12
CA ALA A 115 10.90 -10.68 2.50
C ALA A 115 10.49 -11.89 3.35
N ASN A 116 9.71 -12.81 2.78
CA ASN A 116 9.27 -14.03 3.46
C ASN A 116 10.45 -14.97 3.74
N LEU A 117 11.37 -15.16 2.77
CA LEU A 117 12.59 -15.93 2.99
C LEU A 117 13.43 -15.35 4.13
N LYS A 118 13.66 -14.02 4.12
CA LYS A 118 14.40 -13.35 5.18
C LYS A 118 13.75 -13.49 6.55
N LEU A 119 12.43 -13.32 6.63
CA LEU A 119 11.68 -13.51 7.88
C LEU A 119 11.78 -14.95 8.40
N LYS A 120 11.71 -15.95 7.51
CA LYS A 120 11.91 -17.34 7.90
C LYS A 120 13.30 -17.60 8.45
N GLU A 121 14.34 -17.00 7.86
CA GLU A 121 15.71 -17.08 8.37
C GLU A 121 15.84 -16.43 9.76
N GLU A 122 15.28 -15.23 9.95
CA GLU A 122 15.29 -14.54 11.25
C GLU A 122 14.54 -15.33 12.33
N ILE A 123 13.40 -15.96 11.99
CA ILE A 123 12.66 -16.82 12.91
C ILE A 123 13.47 -18.05 13.29
N ALA A 124 14.12 -18.70 12.32
CA ALA A 124 14.95 -19.88 12.58
C ALA A 124 16.14 -19.53 13.49
N GLN A 125 16.80 -18.41 13.26
CA GLN A 125 17.90 -17.92 14.10
C GLN A 125 17.44 -17.63 15.53
N ARG A 126 16.29 -16.95 15.69
CA ARG A 126 15.72 -16.67 17.02
C ARG A 126 15.38 -17.94 17.77
N ALA A 127 14.75 -18.91 17.10
CA ALA A 127 14.40 -20.19 17.70
C ALA A 127 15.66 -20.94 18.21
N GLN A 128 16.76 -20.92 17.45
CA GLN A 128 18.02 -21.52 17.89
C GLN A 128 18.60 -20.82 19.13
N VAL A 129 18.62 -19.49 19.15
CA VAL A 129 19.12 -18.73 20.32
C VAL A 129 18.24 -18.97 21.55
N GLU A 130 16.93 -19.04 21.38
CA GLU A 130 16.00 -19.35 22.47
C GLU A 130 16.21 -20.76 23.02
N GLU A 131 16.48 -21.75 22.16
CA GLU A 131 16.81 -23.11 22.56
C GLU A 131 18.13 -23.18 23.33
N GLU A 132 19.19 -22.57 22.81
CA GLU A 132 20.51 -22.50 23.47
C GLU A 132 20.44 -21.79 24.83
N LEU A 133 19.63 -20.73 24.93
CA LEU A 133 19.38 -20.03 26.19
C LEU A 133 18.68 -20.95 27.18
N GLY A 134 17.63 -21.65 26.74
CA GLY A 134 16.90 -22.61 27.58
C GLY A 134 17.77 -23.78 28.07
N ASP A 135 18.67 -24.29 27.21
CA ASP A 135 19.64 -25.31 27.59
C ASP A 135 20.65 -24.82 28.63
N ASN A 136 21.19 -23.61 28.45
CA ASN A 136 22.08 -23.00 29.42
C ASN A 136 21.39 -22.75 30.77
N GLU A 137 20.14 -22.27 30.78
CA GLU A 137 19.37 -22.12 32.01
C GLU A 137 19.15 -23.46 32.73
N ARG A 138 18.79 -24.52 31.99
CA ARG A 138 18.64 -25.88 32.54
C ARG A 138 19.95 -26.41 33.11
N LEU A 139 21.06 -26.19 32.41
CA LEU A 139 22.39 -26.61 32.86
C LEU A 139 22.80 -25.88 34.14
N LEU A 140 22.72 -24.54 34.15
CA LEU A 140 23.04 -23.72 35.32
C LEU A 140 22.21 -24.12 36.54
N ARG A 141 20.90 -24.32 36.35
CA ARG A 141 20.02 -24.81 37.40
C ARG A 141 20.49 -26.16 37.92
N SER A 142 20.76 -27.12 37.04
CA SER A 142 21.21 -28.46 37.43
C SER A 142 22.55 -28.43 38.18
N THR A 143 23.50 -27.58 37.75
CA THR A 143 24.80 -27.43 38.43
C THR A 143 24.64 -26.90 39.84
N ILE A 144 23.81 -25.85 40.04
CA ILE A 144 23.58 -25.26 41.36
C ILE A 144 22.79 -26.23 42.25
N GLU A 145 21.84 -26.98 41.70
CA GLU A 145 21.12 -28.02 42.46
C GLU A 145 22.03 -29.19 42.87
N ALA A 146 23.05 -29.52 42.07
CA ALA A 146 24.00 -30.59 42.39
C ALA A 146 25.05 -30.22 43.45
N THR A 147 25.19 -28.93 43.82
CA THR A 147 26.16 -28.53 44.83
C THR A 147 25.73 -28.95 46.24
N GLY A 148 26.68 -29.39 47.08
CA GLY A 148 26.41 -29.74 48.48
C GLY A 148 26.11 -28.53 49.39
N ASP A 149 26.35 -27.32 48.90
CA ASP A 149 26.16 -26.05 49.60
C ASP A 149 24.78 -25.42 49.28
N GLY A 150 24.26 -24.66 50.24
CA GLY A 150 23.08 -23.84 49.99
C GLY A 150 23.45 -22.58 49.23
N ILE A 151 22.89 -22.37 48.04
CA ILE A 151 23.16 -21.21 47.18
C ILE A 151 21.88 -20.38 47.02
N LEU A 152 21.99 -19.07 47.28
CA LEU A 152 21.00 -18.04 47.03
C LEU A 152 21.62 -16.96 46.13
N VAL A 153 20.94 -16.63 45.04
CA VAL A 153 21.34 -15.57 44.11
C VAL A 153 20.30 -14.47 44.12
N VAL A 154 20.74 -13.23 44.37
CA VAL A 154 19.92 -12.02 44.42
C VAL A 154 20.32 -11.05 43.32
N GLY A 155 19.32 -10.42 42.72
CA GLY A 155 19.47 -9.42 41.65
C GLY A 155 19.74 -8.02 42.19
N ALA A 156 20.07 -7.10 41.28
CA ALA A 156 20.36 -5.71 41.58
C ALA A 156 19.17 -4.92 42.22
N ASN A 157 17.97 -5.48 42.18
CA ASN A 157 16.74 -4.95 42.77
C ASN A 157 16.35 -5.64 44.09
N ASP A 158 17.31 -6.33 44.72
CA ASP A 158 17.13 -7.07 45.97
C ASP A 158 16.08 -8.21 45.91
N ARG A 159 15.75 -8.65 44.69
CA ARG A 159 14.91 -9.82 44.45
C ARG A 159 15.73 -11.08 44.31
N VAL A 160 15.20 -12.17 44.84
CA VAL A 160 15.79 -13.49 44.66
C VAL A 160 15.60 -13.96 43.23
N ILE A 161 16.71 -14.15 42.51
CA ILE A 161 16.76 -14.68 41.14
C ILE A 161 16.74 -16.20 41.17
N LEU A 162 17.47 -16.81 42.11
CA LEU A 162 17.60 -18.27 42.19
C LEU A 162 17.90 -18.72 43.63
N CYS A 163 17.35 -19.86 44.03
CA CYS A 163 17.63 -20.53 45.30
C CYS A 163 17.61 -22.05 45.07
N ASN A 164 18.73 -22.74 45.34
CA ASN A 164 18.78 -24.20 45.19
C ASN A 164 18.07 -24.92 46.35
N ASP A 165 17.67 -26.18 46.13
CA ASP A 165 16.96 -27.00 47.12
C ASP A 165 17.81 -27.29 48.36
N ARG A 166 19.14 -27.29 48.20
CA ARG A 166 20.05 -27.44 49.33
C ARG A 166 19.95 -26.26 50.30
N PHE A 167 19.85 -25.02 49.81
CA PHE A 167 19.63 -23.84 50.66
C PHE A 167 18.30 -23.94 51.40
N LYS A 168 17.23 -24.37 50.70
CA LYS A 168 15.91 -24.59 51.30
C LYS A 168 15.96 -25.61 52.44
N THR A 169 16.64 -26.73 52.20
CA THR A 169 16.75 -27.84 53.15
C THR A 169 17.60 -27.46 54.36
N LEU A 170 18.74 -26.80 54.13
CA LEU A 170 19.65 -26.38 55.20
C LEU A 170 19.01 -25.36 56.14
N TRP A 171 18.25 -24.40 55.58
CA TRP A 171 17.63 -23.30 56.34
C TRP A 171 16.16 -23.54 56.69
N GLN A 172 15.60 -24.70 56.32
CA GLN A 172 14.20 -25.10 56.52
C GLN A 172 13.21 -24.00 56.09
N LEU A 173 13.44 -23.44 54.90
CA LEU A 173 12.67 -22.30 54.41
C LEU A 173 11.24 -22.72 54.04
N PRO A 174 10.20 -22.04 54.55
CA PRO A 174 8.81 -22.26 54.16
C PRO A 174 8.52 -21.92 52.69
N ASP A 175 7.64 -22.69 52.05
CA ASP A 175 7.30 -22.53 50.62
C ASP A 175 6.74 -21.14 50.26
N HIS A 176 6.09 -20.47 51.20
CA HIS A 176 5.51 -19.15 50.99
C HIS A 176 6.54 -18.01 50.94
N LEU A 177 7.81 -18.27 51.31
CA LEU A 177 8.89 -17.28 51.21
C LEU A 177 9.55 -17.28 49.82
N PHE A 178 9.26 -18.25 48.95
CA PHE A 178 9.83 -18.28 47.59
C PHE A 178 9.31 -17.16 46.69
N GLY A 179 10.22 -16.50 45.96
CA GLY A 179 9.89 -15.35 45.10
C GLY A 179 9.69 -14.03 45.86
N SER A 180 9.90 -14.03 47.18
CA SER A 180 9.89 -12.84 48.03
C SER A 180 11.16 -11.99 47.85
N ASP A 181 11.11 -10.75 48.32
CA ASP A 181 12.30 -9.91 48.46
C ASP A 181 13.33 -10.56 49.41
N SER A 182 14.61 -10.37 49.12
CA SER A 182 15.72 -11.02 49.83
C SER A 182 15.66 -10.73 51.34
N GLU A 183 15.19 -9.54 51.71
CA GLU A 183 15.08 -9.05 53.08
C GLU A 183 14.19 -9.94 53.95
N LYS A 184 13.11 -10.50 53.39
CA LYS A 184 12.21 -11.41 54.11
C LYS A 184 12.88 -12.76 54.38
N MET A 185 13.66 -13.26 53.41
CA MET A 185 14.44 -14.49 53.61
C MET A 185 15.56 -14.28 54.63
N LEU A 186 16.27 -13.15 54.55
CA LEU A 186 17.31 -12.78 55.50
C LEU A 186 16.77 -12.66 56.92
N THR A 187 15.57 -12.10 57.11
CA THR A 187 14.91 -12.00 58.42
C THR A 187 14.63 -13.38 59.04
N PHE A 188 14.28 -14.37 58.21
CA PHE A 188 14.03 -15.75 58.67
C PHE A 188 15.32 -16.53 58.98
N VAL A 189 16.37 -16.27 58.21
CA VAL A 189 17.66 -16.97 58.33
C VAL A 189 18.52 -16.40 59.46
N LYS A 190 18.49 -15.08 59.69
CA LYS A 190 19.28 -14.37 60.72
C LYS A 190 19.31 -15.05 62.10
N PRO A 191 18.17 -15.43 62.71
CA PRO A 191 18.16 -16.03 64.06
C PRO A 191 18.84 -17.41 64.14
N GLN A 192 18.98 -18.08 63.00
CA GLN A 192 19.60 -19.41 62.90
C GLN A 192 21.12 -19.33 62.74
N MET A 193 21.68 -18.13 62.57
CA MET A 193 23.11 -17.90 62.39
C MET A 193 23.83 -17.85 63.74
N LYS A 194 25.06 -18.37 63.75
CA LYS A 194 25.91 -18.40 64.96
C LYS A 194 26.31 -17.00 65.46
N ASP A 195 26.39 -16.02 64.55
CA ASP A 195 26.70 -14.61 64.84
C ASP A 195 25.96 -13.69 63.84
N PRO A 196 24.72 -13.28 64.15
CA PRO A 196 23.90 -12.47 63.25
C PRO A 196 24.43 -11.03 63.06
N GLU A 197 25.01 -10.44 64.11
CA GLU A 197 25.48 -9.04 64.10
C GLU A 197 26.79 -8.86 63.31
N ALA A 198 27.63 -9.88 63.24
CA ALA A 198 28.81 -9.87 62.37
C ALA A 198 28.45 -10.00 60.88
N PHE A 199 27.34 -10.68 60.57
CA PHE A 199 26.84 -10.82 59.21
C PHE A 199 26.25 -9.50 58.68
N GLU A 200 25.48 -8.77 59.50
CA GLU A 200 24.95 -7.44 59.13
C GLU A 200 26.03 -6.39 58.88
N ARG A 201 27.17 -6.46 59.58
CA ARG A 201 28.30 -5.53 59.36
C ARG A 201 29.07 -5.77 58.06
N ARG A 202 28.77 -6.86 57.34
CA ARG A 202 29.48 -7.30 56.14
C ARG A 202 28.65 -7.21 54.84
N LEU A 203 27.34 -7.01 54.96
CA LEU A 203 26.44 -6.67 53.85
C LEU A 203 26.60 -5.19 53.49
#